data_AF-A0NVK2-F1
#
_entry.id   AF-A0NVK2-F1
#
_cell.length_a   1.000
_cell.length_b   1.000
_cell.length_c   1.000
_cell.angle_alpha   90.00
_cell.angle_beta   90.00
_cell.angle_gamma   90.00
#
_symmetry.space_group_name_H-M   'P 1'
#
loop_
_entity.id
_entity.type
_entity.pdbx_description
1 polymer ?
#
loop_
_entity_poly.entity_id
_entity_poly.type
_entity_poly.pdbx_seq_one_letter_code
_entity_poly.pdbx_strand_id
1 'polypeptide(L)' 'MSDLVTALALVLVLEGILYALLPGGMKSIMRSALETPDQTLRVTGLIVAVIGVFLVWIIRG' A
#
# COMPACT_ATOMS: atom_id res chain seq x y z
N MET A 1 -18.84 -3.44 -10.84
CA MET A 1 -17.64 -3.68 -11.68
C MET A 1 -16.76 -2.42 -11.80
N SER A 2 -17.34 -1.23 -11.77
CA SER A 2 -16.61 0.06 -11.66
C SER A 2 -15.65 0.11 -10.49
N ASP A 3 -16.03 -0.42 -9.33
CA ASP A 3 -15.36 -0.08 -8.07
C ASP A 3 -13.96 -0.68 -7.93
N LEU A 4 -13.73 -1.88 -8.50
CA LEU A 4 -12.40 -2.48 -8.55
C LEU A 4 -11.47 -1.64 -9.44
N VAL A 5 -11.98 -1.18 -10.58
CA VAL A 5 -11.24 -0.32 -11.51
C VAL A 5 -10.96 1.04 -10.86
N THR A 6 -11.92 1.61 -10.14
CA THR A 6 -11.74 2.85 -9.39
C THR A 6 -10.72 2.70 -8.28
N ALA A 7 -10.77 1.63 -7.48
CA ALA A 7 -9.80 1.36 -6.44
C ALA A 7 -8.37 1.21 -7.01
N LEU A 8 -8.24 0.49 -8.13
CA LEU A 8 -6.96 0.35 -8.82
C LEU A 8 -6.43 1.69 -9.35
N ALA A 9 -7.30 2.52 -9.95
CA ALA A 9 -6.94 3.85 -10.41
C ALA A 9 -6.47 4.75 -9.25
N LEU A 10 -7.14 4.71 -8.10
CA LEU A 10 -6.75 5.47 -6.92
C LEU A 10 -5.39 5.02 -6.37
N VAL A 11 -5.11 3.72 -6.33
CA VAL A 11 -3.80 3.20 -5.91
C VAL A 11 -2.70 3.73 -6.84
N LEU A 12 -2.91 3.71 -8.15
CA LEU A 12 -1.93 4.25 -9.12
C LEU A 12 -1.72 5.75 -8.96
N VAL A 13 -2.79 6.52 -8.73
CA VAL A 13 -2.69 7.97 -8.50
C VAL A 13 -1.90 8.25 -7.23
N LEU A 14 -2.20 7.55 -6.13
CA LEU A 14 -1.50 7.73 -4.85
C LEU A 14 -0.02 7.37 -4.96
N GLU A 15 0.31 6.20 -5.52
CA GLU A 15 1.70 5.82 -5.77
C GLU A 15 2.42 6.85 -6.64
N GLY A 16 1.82 7.26 -7.75
CA GLY A 16 2.41 8.26 -8.66
C GLY A 16 2.68 9.61 -7.99
N ILE A 17 1.76 10.10 -7.16
CA ILE A 17 1.92 11.34 -6.40
C ILE A 17 3.05 11.20 -5.38
N LEU A 18 3.15 10.07 -4.66
CA LEU A 18 4.21 9.83 -3.70
C LEU A 18 5.59 9.83 -4.36
N TYR A 19 5.74 9.20 -5.53
CA TYR A 19 6.99 9.24 -6.28
C TYR A 19 7.31 10.63 -6.83
N ALA A 20 6.31 11.40 -7.27
CA ALA A 20 6.51 12.72 -7.85
C ALA A 20 6.85 13.79 -6.79
N LEU A 21 6.16 13.77 -5.64
CA LEU A 21 6.32 14.78 -4.59
C LEU A 21 7.43 14.40 -3.59
N LEU A 22 7.57 13.12 -3.24
CA LEU A 22 8.52 12.65 -2.23
C LEU A 22 9.43 11.51 -2.75
N PRO A 23 10.20 11.72 -3.84
CA PRO A 23 11.06 10.68 -4.40
C PRO A 23 12.14 10.21 -3.41
N GLY A 24 12.62 11.08 -2.53
CA GLY A 24 13.60 10.74 -1.48
C GLY A 24 13.01 9.81 -0.42
N GLY A 25 11.77 10.06 0.01
CA GLY A 25 11.06 9.22 0.98
C GLY A 25 10.85 7.81 0.43
N MET A 26 10.36 7.70 -0.81
CA MET A 26 10.16 6.40 -1.46
C MET A 26 11.47 5.60 -1.60
N LYS A 27 12.56 6.26 -2.01
CA LYS A 27 13.88 5.60 -2.07
C LYS A 27 14.36 5.10 -0.71
N SER A 28 14.09 5.85 0.36
CA SER A 28 14.45 5.43 1.73
C SER A 28 13.62 4.24 2.20
N ILE A 29 12.33 4.23 1.87
CA ILE A 29 11.43 3.11 2.19
C ILE A 29 11.92 1.85 1.47
N MET A 30 12.26 1.95 0.19
CA MET A 30 12.79 0.81 -0.59
C MET A 30 14.10 0.26 0.00
N ARG A 31 15.02 1.13 0.43
CA ARG A 31 16.26 0.70 1.11
C ARG A 31 15.96 -0.01 2.42
N SER A 32 15.08 0.56 3.24
CA SER A 32 14.67 -0.04 4.51
C SER A 32 14.01 -1.39 4.29
N ALA A 33 13.22 -1.55 3.23
CA ALA A 33 12.61 -2.82 2.86
C ALA A 33 13.65 -3.88 2.48
N LEU A 34 14.73 -3.52 1.78
CA LEU A 34 15.81 -4.45 1.44
C LEU A 34 16.61 -4.94 2.67
N GLU A 35 16.71 -4.11 3.70
CA GLU A 35 17.40 -4.44 4.96
C GLU A 35 16.49 -5.17 5.96
N THR A 36 15.18 -5.15 5.75
CA THR A 36 14.21 -5.79 6.64
C THR A 36 14.08 -7.28 6.32
N PRO A 37 14.10 -8.17 7.33
CA PRO A 37 13.88 -9.60 7.11
C PRO A 37 12.53 -9.89 6.42
N ASP A 38 12.54 -10.82 5.45
CA ASP A 38 11.35 -11.26 4.70
C ASP A 38 10.16 -11.61 5.60
N GLN A 39 10.40 -12.23 6.75
CA GLN A 39 9.35 -12.60 7.70
C GLN A 39 8.63 -11.37 8.25
N THR A 40 9.37 -10.31 8.59
CA THR A 40 8.80 -9.06 9.10
C THR A 40 8.00 -8.34 8.03
N LEU A 41 8.49 -8.32 6.79
CA LEU A 41 7.76 -7.79 5.64
C LEU A 41 6.45 -8.53 5.39
N ARG A 42 6.46 -9.86 5.43
CA ARG A 42 5.27 -10.70 5.27
C ARG A 42 4.24 -10.47 6.36
N VAL A 43 4.65 -10.42 7.62
CA VAL A 43 3.75 -10.21 8.76
C VAL A 43 3.14 -8.80 8.70
N THR A 44 3.96 -7.78 8.47
CA THR A 44 3.47 -6.40 8.35
C THR A 44 2.52 -6.25 7.17
N GLY A 45 2.88 -6.81 6.01
CA GLY A 45 2.03 -6.80 4.83
C GLY A 45 0.68 -7.51 5.05
N LEU A 46 0.70 -8.66 5.76
CA LEU A 46 -0.52 -9.38 6.10
C LEU A 46 -1.42 -8.58 7.04
N ILE A 47 -0.85 -7.95 8.07
CA ILE A 47 -1.60 -7.10 9.01
C ILE A 47 -2.28 -5.95 8.24
N VAL A 48 -1.53 -5.24 7.37
CA VAL A 48 -2.07 -4.15 6.56
C VAL A 48 -3.17 -4.64 5.63
N ALA A 49 -2.99 -5.80 4.98
CA ALA A 49 -4.00 -6.37 4.10
C ALA A 49 -5.30 -6.72 4.86
N VAL A 50 -5.19 -7.33 6.04
CA VAL A 50 -6.34 -7.67 6.89
C VAL A 50 -7.08 -6.40 7.32
N ILE A 51 -6.36 -5.36 7.75
CA ILE A 51 -6.96 -4.07 8.10
C ILE A 51 -7.66 -3.45 6.89
N GLY A 52 -7.03 -3.49 5.71
CA GLY A 52 -7.63 -2.97 4.48
C GLY A 52 -8.94 -3.67 4.13
N VAL A 53 -8.98 -5.00 4.21
CA VAL A 53 -10.21 -5.78 3.99
C VAL A 53 -11.27 -5.43 5.03
N PHE A 54 -10.90 -5.30 6.30
CA PHE A 54 -11.82 -4.95 7.38
C PHE A 54 -12.43 -3.55 7.19
N LEU A 55 -11.63 -2.57 6.77
CA LEU A 55 -12.11 -1.22 6.44
C LEU A 55 -13.07 -1.24 5.25
N VAL A 56 -12.73 -1.96 4.18
CA VAL A 56 -13.61 -2.12 3.02
C VAL A 56 -14.93 -2.77 3.44
N TRP A 57 -14.89 -3.77 4.33
CA TRP A 57 -16.08 -4.42 4.87
C TRP A 57 -16.94 -3.48 5.71
N ILE A 58 -16.37 -2.60 6.53
CA ILE A 58 -17.14 -1.60 7.30
C ILE A 58 -17.75 -0.53 6.40
N ILE A 59 -17.04 -0.09 5.36
CA ILE A 59 -17.51 1.00 4.50
C ILE A 59 -18.61 0.53 3.52
N ARG A 60 -18.57 -0.76 3.13
CA ARG A 60 -19.48 -1.34 2.13
C ARG A 60 -20.47 -2.37 2.66
N GLY A 61 -20.26 -2.89 3.86
CA GLY A 61 -21.20 -3.75 4.59
C GLY A 61 -22.31 -2.94 5.23
#